data_AF-A0A941WGA5-F1
#
_entry.id   AF-A0A941WGA5-F1
#
_cell.length_a   1.000
_cell.length_b   1.000
_cell.length_c   1.000
_cell.angle_alpha   90.00
_cell.angle_beta   90.00
_cell.angle_gamma   90.00
#
_symmetry.space_group_name_H-M   'P 1'
#
loop_
_entity.id
_entity.type
_entity.pdbx_description
1 polymer ?
#
loop_
_entity_poly.entity_id
_entity_poly.type
_entity_poly.pdbx_seq_one_letter_code
_entity_poly.pdbx_strand_id
1 'polypeptide(L)'
;MKLNSTIGILTVLSIMSCSAQKESKRVPDSVSGIYPCLAYYNNEGECGTGAVVPWADRLWVITYGPHLPNGSSDKLYEVTSDYRQIIHDESIGGTPANRMVHKESNQLFIGPYAIDKTGKVRVIPYSVMPGRHTGNARHLTDPTHKIYYGTMEEGFYEVDVNTLEVKELYQDGNRKKG
;
A
#
# COMPACT_ATOMS: atom_id res chain seq x y z
N MET A 1 20.85 -25.57 -71.63
CA MET A 1 20.68 -25.99 -70.22
C MET A 1 21.16 -24.88 -69.29
N LYS A 2 20.27 -23.99 -68.84
CA LYS A 2 20.52 -23.01 -67.77
C LYS A 2 19.20 -22.75 -67.04
N LEU A 3 18.73 -23.72 -66.25
CA LEU A 3 17.47 -23.59 -65.49
C LEU A 3 17.58 -24.09 -64.04
N ASN A 4 18.80 -24.27 -63.50
CA ASN A 4 18.97 -24.87 -62.17
C ASN A 4 19.42 -23.87 -61.10
N SER A 5 19.81 -22.64 -61.46
CA SER A 5 20.28 -21.65 -60.47
C SER A 5 19.19 -20.71 -59.96
N THR A 6 18.12 -20.49 -60.72
CA THR A 6 17.03 -19.57 -60.35
C THR A 6 16.05 -20.18 -59.35
N ILE A 7 15.89 -21.50 -59.36
CA ILE A 7 14.97 -22.22 -58.46
C ILE A 7 15.53 -22.26 -57.02
N GLY A 8 16.85 -22.40 -56.86
CA GLY A 8 17.50 -22.40 -55.54
C GLY A 8 17.45 -21.04 -54.82
N ILE A 9 17.49 -19.93 -55.56
CA ILE A 9 17.41 -18.58 -54.98
C ILE A 9 15.99 -18.28 -54.49
N LEU A 10 14.95 -18.78 -55.18
CA LEU A 10 13.56 -18.61 -54.75
C LEU A 10 13.21 -19.42 -53.49
N THR A 11 13.88 -20.56 -53.26
CA THR A 11 13.61 -21.41 -52.07
C THR A 11 14.27 -20.87 -50.80
N VAL A 12 15.39 -20.15 -50.91
CA VAL A 12 16.09 -19.55 -49.76
C VAL A 12 15.39 -18.29 -49.24
N LEU A 13 14.73 -17.49 -50.10
CA LEU A 13 13.93 -16.34 -49.64
C LEU A 13 12.68 -16.75 -48.84
N SER A 14 12.12 -17.93 -49.08
CA SER A 14 10.91 -18.41 -48.40
C SER A 14 11.14 -18.81 -46.93
N ILE A 15 12.39 -19.09 -46.54
CA ILE A 15 12.74 -19.57 -45.19
C ILE A 15 13.00 -18.41 -44.21
N MET A 16 13.31 -17.20 -44.70
CA MET A 16 13.53 -16.02 -43.85
C MET A 16 12.25 -15.22 -43.54
N SER A 17 11.12 -15.52 -44.20
CA SER A 17 9.85 -14.83 -43.95
C SER A 17 9.04 -15.39 -42.77
N CYS A 18 9.46 -16.52 -42.19
CA CYS A 18 8.82 -17.10 -41.01
C CYS A 18 9.54 -16.70 -39.70
N SER A 19 9.85 -15.41 -39.53
CA SER A 19 10.03 -14.90 -38.17
C SER A 19 8.63 -14.69 -37.60
N ALA A 20 8.14 -15.66 -36.81
CA ALA A 20 6.92 -15.47 -36.04
C ALA A 20 7.09 -14.21 -35.19
N GLN A 21 6.43 -13.12 -35.57
CA GLN A 21 6.29 -11.95 -34.71
C GLN A 21 5.63 -12.49 -33.44
N LYS A 22 6.41 -12.58 -32.36
CA LYS A 22 5.89 -12.87 -31.04
C LYS A 22 5.04 -11.65 -30.69
N GLU A 23 3.77 -11.71 -31.07
CA GLU A 23 2.77 -10.74 -30.70
C GLU A 23 2.72 -10.81 -29.17
N SER A 24 3.45 -9.91 -28.52
CA SER A 24 3.25 -9.62 -27.12
C SER A 24 1.82 -9.14 -27.04
N LYS A 25 0.90 -10.03 -26.65
CA LYS A 25 -0.47 -9.65 -26.31
C LYS A 25 -0.33 -8.56 -25.25
N ARG A 26 -0.48 -7.30 -25.66
CA ARG A 26 -0.54 -6.18 -24.72
C ARG A 26 -1.78 -6.41 -23.87
N VAL A 27 -1.55 -6.78 -22.61
CA VAL A 27 -2.61 -6.71 -21.61
C VAL A 27 -3.04 -5.24 -21.58
N PRO A 28 -4.33 -4.94 -21.77
CA PRO A 28 -4.79 -3.56 -21.70
C PRO A 28 -4.53 -3.00 -20.30
N ASP A 29 -4.06 -1.75 -20.22
CA ASP A 29 -3.78 -1.10 -18.93
C ASP A 29 -5.03 -1.01 -18.04
N SER A 30 -6.21 -0.92 -18.66
CA SER A 30 -7.50 -1.04 -17.97
C SER A 30 -8.55 -1.78 -18.79
N VAL A 31 -9.49 -2.41 -18.07
CA VAL A 31 -10.71 -3.02 -18.61
C VAL A 31 -11.89 -2.41 -17.88
N SER A 32 -12.72 -1.63 -18.59
CA SER A 32 -13.89 -0.94 -18.00
C SER A 32 -13.56 -0.07 -16.77
N GLY A 33 -12.39 0.58 -16.77
CA GLY A 33 -11.91 1.42 -15.66
C GLY A 33 -11.28 0.65 -14.49
N ILE A 34 -11.21 -0.69 -14.57
CA ILE A 34 -10.45 -1.52 -13.65
C ILE A 34 -9.01 -1.61 -14.16
N TYR A 35 -8.04 -1.34 -13.30
CA TYR A 35 -6.61 -1.43 -13.61
C TYR A 35 -6.04 -2.69 -12.94
N PRO A 36 -5.91 -3.84 -13.65
CA PRO A 36 -5.45 -5.09 -13.04
C PRO A 36 -4.04 -5.00 -12.46
N CYS A 37 -3.20 -4.09 -12.97
CA CYS A 37 -1.87 -3.82 -12.45
C CYS A 37 -1.89 -3.21 -11.02
N LEU A 38 -3.04 -2.74 -10.54
CA LEU A 38 -3.21 -2.20 -9.20
C LEU A 38 -3.81 -3.20 -8.19
N ALA A 39 -3.88 -4.49 -8.54
CA ALA A 39 -4.41 -5.51 -7.63
C ALA A 39 -3.48 -5.71 -6.42
N TYR A 40 -4.09 -5.97 -5.26
CA TYR A 40 -3.38 -6.24 -4.01
C TYR A 40 -3.47 -7.71 -3.64
N TYR A 41 -2.46 -8.19 -2.92
CA TYR A 41 -2.35 -9.58 -2.48
C TYR A 41 -1.75 -9.65 -1.09
N ASN A 42 -2.18 -10.67 -0.34
CA ASN A 42 -1.66 -11.01 0.97
C ASN A 42 -1.79 -12.54 1.16
N ASN A 43 -1.41 -13.03 2.34
CA ASN A 43 -1.38 -14.46 2.70
C ASN A 43 -2.58 -14.88 3.56
N GLU A 44 -3.51 -13.95 3.80
CA GLU A 44 -4.62 -14.08 4.73
C GLU A 44 -5.93 -14.51 4.01
N GLY A 45 -6.97 -14.80 4.79
CA GLY A 45 -8.30 -15.15 4.26
C GLY A 45 -9.14 -13.95 3.80
N GLU A 46 -8.65 -12.72 4.02
CA GLU A 46 -9.26 -11.46 3.59
C GLU A 46 -8.14 -10.52 3.12
N CYS A 47 -8.34 -9.83 2.00
CA CYS A 47 -7.46 -8.77 1.52
C CYS A 47 -8.33 -7.57 1.12
N GLY A 48 -8.44 -6.61 2.04
CA GLY A 48 -9.24 -5.40 1.84
C GLY A 48 -8.37 -4.17 1.68
N THR A 49 -8.94 -3.10 1.10
CA THR A 49 -8.33 -1.77 1.11
C THR A 49 -8.86 -0.99 2.32
N GLY A 50 -7.99 -0.65 3.26
CA GLY A 50 -8.39 0.00 4.53
C GLY A 50 -8.54 1.50 4.40
N ALA A 51 -7.61 2.13 3.67
CA ALA A 51 -7.59 3.56 3.45
C ALA A 51 -6.93 3.91 2.12
N VAL A 52 -7.40 5.00 1.52
CA VAL A 52 -6.86 5.61 0.30
C VAL A 52 -6.77 7.12 0.53
N VAL A 53 -5.58 7.71 0.37
CA VAL A 53 -5.36 9.15 0.63
C VAL A 53 -4.41 9.77 -0.39
N PRO A 54 -4.80 10.86 -1.08
CA PRO A 54 -3.86 11.65 -1.86
C PRO A 54 -2.94 12.45 -0.92
N TRP A 55 -1.63 12.25 -1.03
CA TRP A 55 -0.62 12.94 -0.23
C TRP A 55 0.74 12.95 -0.94
N ALA A 56 1.44 14.08 -0.88
CA ALA A 56 2.77 14.26 -1.49
C ALA A 56 2.83 13.82 -2.98
N ASP A 57 1.87 14.29 -3.79
CA ASP A 57 1.74 13.99 -5.23
C ASP A 57 1.62 12.50 -5.57
N ARG A 58 1.12 11.71 -4.62
CA ARG A 58 0.90 10.27 -4.71
C ARG A 58 -0.42 9.88 -4.09
N LEU A 59 -0.91 8.70 -4.47
CA LEU A 59 -2.05 8.07 -3.81
C LEU A 59 -1.53 6.98 -2.88
N TRP A 60 -1.71 7.18 -1.58
CA TRP A 60 -1.30 6.22 -0.56
C TRP A 60 -2.44 5.25 -0.27
N VAL A 61 -2.13 3.96 -0.25
CA VAL A 61 -3.11 2.91 -0.01
C VAL A 61 -2.55 1.95 1.03
N ILE A 62 -3.40 1.56 1.97
CA ILE A 62 -3.06 0.51 2.94
C ILE A 62 -4.03 -0.65 2.77
N THR A 63 -3.52 -1.88 2.73
CA THR A 63 -4.35 -3.08 2.73
C THR A 63 -4.46 -3.65 4.13
N TYR A 64 -5.41 -4.56 4.31
CA TYR A 64 -5.67 -5.19 5.59
C TYR A 64 -6.13 -6.64 5.47
N GLY A 65 -5.85 -7.41 6.52
CA GLY A 65 -6.30 -8.79 6.71
C GLY A 65 -7.38 -8.93 7.80
N PRO A 66 -7.94 -10.13 8.00
CA PRO A 66 -9.08 -10.33 8.90
C PRO A 66 -8.63 -10.38 10.36
N HIS A 67 -9.05 -9.40 11.16
CA HIS A 67 -8.78 -9.33 12.62
C HIS A 67 -7.31 -9.60 13.01
N LEU A 68 -6.39 -8.78 12.50
CA LEU A 68 -4.94 -8.86 12.75
C LEU A 68 -4.43 -7.65 13.53
N PRO A 69 -4.58 -7.63 14.86
CA PRO A 69 -4.17 -6.51 15.72
C PRO A 69 -2.65 -6.39 15.94
N ASN A 70 -1.87 -7.35 15.43
CA ASN A 70 -0.43 -7.47 15.68
C ASN A 70 0.42 -7.49 14.39
N GLY A 71 -0.16 -7.07 13.26
CA GLY A 71 0.49 -7.10 11.95
C GLY A 71 0.11 -8.31 11.10
N SER A 72 0.48 -8.24 9.82
CA SER A 72 0.12 -9.23 8.79
C SER A 72 1.06 -9.14 7.58
N SER A 73 0.77 -9.88 6.51
CA SER A 73 1.48 -9.74 5.23
C SER A 73 1.04 -8.55 4.37
N ASP A 74 0.00 -7.81 4.79
CA ASP A 74 -0.53 -6.62 4.12
C ASP A 74 0.50 -5.49 4.01
N LYS A 75 0.28 -4.60 3.03
CA LYS A 75 1.27 -3.61 2.63
C LYS A 75 0.74 -2.19 2.67
N LEU A 76 1.69 -1.27 2.82
CA LEU A 76 1.56 0.13 2.47
C LEU A 76 2.04 0.31 1.02
N TYR A 77 1.19 0.90 0.21
CA TYR A 77 1.43 1.19 -1.20
C TYR A 77 1.45 2.68 -1.44
N GLU A 78 2.33 3.08 -2.35
CA GLU A 78 2.28 4.36 -3.04
C GLU A 78 1.91 4.09 -4.51
N VAL A 79 0.89 4.79 -5.01
CA VAL A 79 0.49 4.75 -6.42
C VAL A 79 0.85 6.07 -7.07
N THR A 80 1.64 5.97 -8.14
CA THR A 80 2.08 7.08 -8.98
C THR A 80 0.99 7.53 -9.96
N SER A 81 1.14 8.73 -10.54
CA SER A 81 0.17 9.29 -11.50
C SER A 81 0.04 8.47 -12.80
N ASP A 82 1.03 7.62 -13.11
CA ASP A 82 1.01 6.68 -14.23
C ASP A 82 0.67 5.25 -13.78
N TYR A 83 -0.06 5.11 -12.67
CA TYR A 83 -0.62 3.85 -12.17
C TYR A 83 0.41 2.75 -11.88
N ARG A 84 1.64 3.11 -11.50
CA ARG A 84 2.61 2.17 -10.93
C ARG A 84 2.47 2.12 -9.41
N GLN A 85 2.49 0.91 -8.87
CA GLN A 85 2.54 0.64 -7.44
C GLN A 85 3.97 0.52 -6.95
N ILE A 86 4.25 1.14 -5.81
CA ILE A 86 5.47 0.99 -5.05
C ILE A 86 5.07 0.43 -3.69
N ILE A 87 5.67 -0.71 -3.33
CA ILE A 87 5.47 -1.36 -2.03
C ILE A 87 6.56 -0.85 -1.10
N HIS A 88 6.17 -0.38 0.09
CA HIS A 88 7.11 0.12 1.09
C HIS A 88 7.64 -1.02 1.97
N ASP A 89 8.95 -1.10 2.15
CA ASP A 89 9.61 -2.15 2.95
C ASP A 89 9.28 -2.04 4.45
N GLU A 90 8.86 -0.84 4.88
CA GLU A 90 8.36 -0.51 6.21
C GLU A 90 7.03 -1.21 6.56
N SER A 91 6.39 -1.87 5.60
CA SER A 91 5.08 -2.50 5.77
C SER A 91 5.08 -3.59 6.86
N ILE A 92 4.27 -3.38 7.90
CA ILE A 92 4.01 -4.33 9.00
C ILE A 92 2.58 -4.90 9.00
N GLY A 93 1.76 -4.57 7.99
CA GLY A 93 0.40 -5.09 7.80
C GLY A 93 -0.59 -4.72 8.91
N GLY A 94 -1.50 -5.65 9.22
CA GLY A 94 -2.50 -5.58 10.28
C GLY A 94 -3.95 -5.43 9.78
N THR A 95 -4.84 -4.96 10.67
CA THR A 95 -6.20 -4.52 10.28
C THR A 95 -6.45 -3.02 10.49
N PRO A 96 -5.78 -2.13 9.74
CA PRO A 96 -6.03 -0.70 9.80
C PRO A 96 -7.06 -0.19 8.79
N ALA A 97 -7.82 0.83 9.20
CA ALA A 97 -8.67 1.64 8.31
C ALA A 97 -8.60 3.16 8.63
N ASN A 98 -7.82 3.54 9.64
CA ASN A 98 -7.62 4.93 10.05
C ASN A 98 -6.79 5.72 9.04
N ARG A 99 -7.09 7.02 8.93
CA ARG A 99 -6.28 7.98 8.19
C ARG A 99 -6.55 9.41 8.64
N MET A 100 -5.54 10.26 8.60
CA MET A 100 -5.67 11.70 8.79
C MET A 100 -4.48 12.43 8.15
N VAL A 101 -4.77 13.38 7.26
CA VAL A 101 -3.80 14.42 6.92
C VAL A 101 -3.75 15.40 8.09
N HIS A 102 -2.68 15.34 8.87
CA HIS A 102 -2.48 16.15 10.06
C HIS A 102 -1.79 17.45 9.68
N LYS A 103 -2.55 18.54 9.66
CA LYS A 103 -2.12 19.83 9.08
C LYS A 103 -0.98 20.46 9.85
N GLU A 104 -0.98 20.30 11.17
CA GLU A 104 -0.05 20.93 12.09
C GLU A 104 1.35 20.37 11.96
N SER A 105 1.46 19.06 11.75
CA SER A 105 2.75 18.40 11.56
C SER A 105 3.13 18.25 10.09
N ASN A 106 2.20 18.55 9.17
CA ASN A 106 2.33 18.36 7.73
C ASN A 106 2.73 16.91 7.39
N GLN A 107 1.99 15.96 7.96
CA GLN A 107 2.18 14.52 7.78
C GLN A 107 0.85 13.85 7.50
N LEU A 108 0.88 12.78 6.73
CA LEU A 108 -0.20 11.82 6.62
C LEU A 108 0.00 10.73 7.68
N PHE A 109 -1.00 10.52 8.52
CA PHE A 109 -1.12 9.31 9.33
C PHE A 109 -2.08 8.36 8.65
N ILE A 110 -1.68 7.11 8.44
CA ILE A 110 -2.48 6.07 7.78
C ILE A 110 -2.08 4.71 8.36
N GLY A 111 -3.03 3.97 8.95
CA GLY A 111 -2.66 2.78 9.71
C GLY A 111 -1.65 3.09 10.82
N PRO A 112 -0.63 2.24 11.03
CA PRO A 112 0.46 2.48 11.96
C PRO A 112 1.57 3.39 11.39
N TYR A 113 1.36 4.06 10.25
CA TYR A 113 2.40 4.82 9.55
C TYR A 113 2.22 6.33 9.67
N ALA A 114 3.34 7.03 9.78
CA ALA A 114 3.45 8.47 9.63
C ALA A 114 4.31 8.80 8.42
N ILE A 115 3.76 9.59 7.49
CA ILE A 115 4.36 9.86 6.19
C ILE A 115 4.53 11.36 6.05
N ASP A 116 5.77 11.82 5.93
CA ASP A 116 6.04 13.25 5.83
C ASP A 116 5.69 13.83 4.45
N LYS A 117 5.81 15.15 4.32
CA LYS A 117 5.55 15.89 3.06
C LYS A 117 6.41 15.44 1.88
N THR A 118 7.50 14.73 2.12
CA THR A 118 8.43 14.20 1.10
C THR A 118 8.14 12.74 0.76
N GLY A 119 7.20 12.10 1.46
CA GLY A 119 6.87 10.69 1.30
C GLY A 119 7.70 9.75 2.17
N LYS A 120 8.53 10.26 3.11
CA LYS A 120 9.30 9.41 4.01
C LYS A 120 8.37 8.74 5.02
N VAL A 121 8.41 7.42 5.08
CA VAL A 121 7.60 6.59 5.98
C VAL A 121 8.31 6.38 7.31
N ARG A 122 7.53 6.43 8.39
CA ARG A 122 7.92 6.00 9.74
C ARG A 122 6.83 5.11 10.30
N VAL A 123 7.23 4.14 11.13
CA VAL A 123 6.34 3.07 11.61
C VAL A 123 6.16 3.16 13.12
N ILE A 124 4.92 2.99 13.57
CA ILE A 124 4.58 2.74 14.97
C ILE A 124 4.42 1.23 15.14
N PRO A 125 5.34 0.53 15.83
CA PRO A 125 5.25 -0.92 15.97
C PRO A 125 3.99 -1.39 16.70
N TYR A 126 3.38 -2.49 16.28
CA TYR A 126 2.26 -3.10 17.01
C TYR A 126 2.64 -3.58 18.42
N SER A 127 3.92 -3.80 18.71
CA SER A 127 4.40 -4.10 20.06
C SER A 127 4.19 -2.93 21.05
N VAL A 128 4.15 -1.68 20.56
CA VAL A 128 3.89 -0.49 21.38
C VAL A 128 2.45 -0.01 21.30
N MET A 129 1.80 -0.15 20.13
CA MET A 129 0.42 0.28 19.88
C MET A 129 -0.38 -0.84 19.19
N PRO A 130 -0.71 -1.93 19.90
CA PRO A 130 -1.48 -3.03 19.33
C PRO A 130 -2.91 -2.61 19.02
N GLY A 131 -3.57 -3.36 18.15
CA GLY A 131 -5.00 -3.21 17.86
C GLY A 131 -5.30 -2.98 16.38
N ARG A 132 -6.59 -2.99 16.06
CA ARG A 132 -7.09 -2.71 14.72
C ARG A 132 -7.37 -1.22 14.61
N HIS A 133 -6.37 -0.43 14.19
CA HIS A 133 -6.45 1.03 14.14
C HIS A 133 -7.55 1.49 13.16
N THR A 134 -8.61 2.13 13.66
CA THR A 134 -9.78 2.50 12.85
C THR A 134 -10.10 3.98 12.84
N GLY A 135 -9.65 4.73 13.85
CA GLY A 135 -9.88 6.16 13.94
C GLY A 135 -8.60 6.94 14.16
N ASN A 136 -8.52 8.11 13.53
CA ASN A 136 -7.65 9.18 13.99
C ASN A 136 -8.49 10.40 14.34
N ALA A 137 -8.04 11.16 15.34
CA ALA A 137 -8.64 12.45 15.68
C ALA A 137 -7.56 13.45 16.05
N ARG A 138 -7.84 14.72 15.77
CA ARG A 138 -7.02 15.84 16.22
C ARG A 138 -6.98 15.85 17.75
N HIS A 139 -5.80 16.07 18.34
CA HIS A 139 -5.69 16.15 19.80
C HIS A 139 -6.45 17.38 20.34
N LEU A 140 -7.14 17.22 21.47
CA LEU A 140 -8.06 18.25 21.98
C LEU A 140 -7.32 19.47 22.53
N THR A 141 -6.22 19.25 23.25
CA THR A 141 -5.49 20.30 24.00
C THR A 141 -4.09 20.61 23.47
N ASP A 142 -3.58 19.78 22.56
CA ASP A 142 -2.23 19.90 21.99
C ASP A 142 -2.19 19.38 20.54
N PRO A 143 -2.99 19.99 19.65
CA PRO A 143 -3.09 19.54 18.25
C PRO A 143 -1.81 19.76 17.46
N THR A 144 -0.88 20.57 17.95
CA THR A 144 0.38 20.86 17.24
C THR A 144 1.33 19.68 17.32
N HIS A 145 1.37 18.99 18.47
CA HIS A 145 2.36 17.95 18.74
C HIS A 145 1.76 16.56 18.86
N LYS A 146 0.43 16.43 18.95
CA LYS A 146 -0.22 15.14 19.21
C LYS A 146 -1.39 14.85 18.29
N ILE A 147 -1.65 13.56 18.13
CA ILE A 147 -2.80 12.99 17.44
C ILE A 147 -3.37 11.84 18.26
N TYR A 148 -4.68 11.62 18.20
CA TYR A 148 -5.33 10.46 18.79
C TYR A 148 -5.47 9.31 17.79
N TYR A 149 -5.35 8.09 18.30
CA TYR A 149 -5.65 6.83 17.62
C TYR A 149 -6.74 6.09 18.39
N GLY A 150 -7.75 5.61 17.66
CA GLY A 150 -8.75 4.69 18.16
C GLY A 150 -8.66 3.35 17.43
N THR A 151 -8.98 2.28 18.14
CA THR A 151 -9.02 0.91 17.61
C THR A 151 -10.44 0.34 17.64
N MET A 152 -10.68 -0.78 16.96
CA MET A 152 -11.97 -1.48 17.04
C MET A 152 -12.25 -2.08 18.42
N GLU A 153 -11.20 -2.44 19.17
CA GLU A 153 -11.30 -3.06 20.50
C GLU A 153 -11.05 -2.05 21.62
N GLU A 154 -11.60 -0.83 21.46
CA GLU A 154 -11.64 0.23 22.49
C GLU A 154 -10.29 0.82 22.92
N GLY A 155 -9.18 0.30 22.39
CA GLY A 155 -7.85 0.89 22.57
C GLY A 155 -7.82 2.32 22.08
N PHE A 156 -7.30 3.21 22.92
CA PHE A 156 -7.20 4.64 22.67
C PHE A 156 -5.82 5.15 23.06
N TYR A 157 -5.16 5.82 22.13
CA TYR A 157 -3.78 6.26 22.28
C TYR A 157 -3.64 7.73 21.89
N GLU A 158 -2.75 8.46 22.55
CA GLU A 158 -2.17 9.68 21.99
C GLU A 158 -0.75 9.38 21.49
N VAL A 159 -0.39 9.98 20.36
CA VAL A 159 0.92 9.79 19.73
C VAL A 159 1.56 11.15 19.48
N ASP A 160 2.82 11.31 19.87
CA ASP A 160 3.61 12.48 19.50
C ASP A 160 3.95 12.43 18.01
N VAL A 161 3.57 13.47 17.27
CA VAL A 161 3.70 13.52 15.81
C VAL A 161 5.15 13.63 15.33
N ASN A 162 6.06 14.07 16.19
CA ASN A 162 7.48 14.26 15.87
C ASN A 162 8.29 13.03 16.21
N THR A 163 8.05 12.40 17.36
CA THR A 163 8.85 11.26 17.85
C THR A 163 8.19 9.90 17.61
N LEU A 164 6.87 9.86 17.41
CA LEU A 164 6.03 8.66 17.43
C LEU A 164 5.98 7.94 18.79
N GLU A 165 6.32 8.64 19.87
CA GLU A 165 6.11 8.12 21.22
C GLU A 165 4.60 7.95 21.47
N VAL A 166 4.22 6.77 21.95
CA VAL A 166 2.83 6.37 22.17
C VAL A 166 2.53 6.40 23.66
N LYS A 167 1.44 7.06 24.03
CA LYS A 167 0.85 6.94 25.36
C LYS A 167 -0.53 6.30 25.24
N GLU A 168 -0.67 5.15 25.88
CA GLU A 168 -1.96 4.46 26.03
C GLU A 168 -2.84 5.23 27.02
N LEU A 169 -4.06 5.57 26.59
CA LEU A 169 -5.08 6.22 27.40
C LEU A 169 -6.13 5.20 27.85
N TYR A 170 -6.47 4.27 26.96
CA TYR A 170 -7.31 3.11 27.26
C TYR A 170 -6.73 1.88 26.56
N GLN A 171 -6.68 0.76 27.28
CA GLN A 171 -6.08 -0.48 26.82
C GLN A 171 -6.93 -1.15 25.73
N ASP A 172 -6.28 -1.58 24.65
CA ASP A 172 -6.92 -2.37 23.60
C ASP A 172 -7.30 -3.78 24.10
N GLY A 173 -8.51 -4.23 23.76
CA GLY A 173 -9.05 -5.52 24.19
C GLY A 173 -8.28 -6.76 23.70
N ASN A 174 -7.40 -6.62 22.70
CA ASN A 174 -6.54 -7.71 22.24
C ASN A 174 -5.25 -7.86 23.09
N ARG A 175 -4.91 -6.90 23.96
CA ARG A 175 -3.84 -7.12 24.94
C ARG A 175 -4.31 -8.11 26.00
N LYS A 176 -3.55 -9.20 26.18
CA LYS A 176 -3.79 -10.13 27.28
C LYS A 176 -3.79 -9.35 28.60
N LYS A 177 -4.85 -9.51 29.40
CA LYS A 177 -4.79 -9.18 30.83
C LYS A 177 -3.72 -10.09 31.43
N GLY A 178 -2.66 -9.49 31.98
CA GLY A 178 -1.68 -10.20 32.79
C GLY A 178 -2.32 -10.85 34.00
#